data_AF-A0A259HH19-F1
#
_entry.id   AF-A0A259HH19-F1
#
_cell.length_a   1.000
_cell.length_b   1.000
_cell.length_c   1.000
_cell.angle_alpha   90.00
_cell.angle_beta   90.00
_cell.angle_gamma   90.00
#
_symmetry.space_group_name_H-M   'P 1'
#
loop_
_entity.id
_entity.type
_entity.pdbx_description
1 polymer ?
#
loop_
_entity_poly.entity_id
_entity_poly.type
_entity_poly.pdbx_seq_one_letter_code
_entity_poly.pdbx_strand_id
1 'polypeptide(L)'
;MAETSAASPGKVPRTARGRETLRKLLDAAAAEFGERGFHEASISGITRRAGTALGSFYTYFDSKDAIFTALVRDMSARVATTAAGAVSEGSTGLQREREALSGFLHFAR
;
A
#
# COMPACT_ATOMS: atom_id res chain seq x y z
N MET A 1 11.97 13.27 -18.61
CA MET A 1 12.56 13.03 -17.27
C MET A 1 11.56 13.55 -16.25
N ALA A 2 10.68 12.70 -15.73
CA ALA A 2 9.70 13.09 -14.71
C ALA A 2 10.08 12.38 -13.41
N GLU A 3 10.30 13.17 -12.36
CA GLU A 3 10.76 12.74 -11.05
C GLU A 3 9.82 11.71 -10.43
N THR A 4 10.39 10.55 -10.12
CA THR A 4 9.82 9.56 -9.20
C THR A 4 9.72 10.18 -7.81
N SER A 5 8.63 10.87 -7.51
CA SER A 5 8.34 11.32 -6.15
C SER A 5 7.63 10.22 -5.38
N ALA A 6 8.44 9.30 -4.85
CA ALA A 6 8.05 8.45 -3.74
C ALA A 6 7.49 9.32 -2.60
N ALA A 7 6.59 8.78 -1.77
CA ALA A 7 6.10 9.45 -0.57
C ALA A 7 7.22 10.24 0.13
N SER A 8 7.01 11.55 0.33
CA SER A 8 8.09 12.47 0.73
C SER A 8 8.90 11.92 1.90
N PRO A 9 10.22 11.71 1.72
CA PRO A 9 11.09 11.22 2.78
C PRO A 9 10.99 12.15 3.99
N GLY A 10 10.39 11.68 5.09
CA GLY A 10 10.26 12.46 6.33
C GLY A 10 8.87 12.45 6.98
N LYS A 11 7.81 12.02 6.29
CA LYS A 11 6.41 12.05 6.79
C LYS A 11 5.93 10.77 7.48
N VAL A 12 6.85 9.90 7.89
CA VAL A 12 6.50 8.63 8.55
C VAL A 12 6.02 8.90 9.99
N PRO A 13 4.79 8.52 10.35
CA PRO A 13 4.26 8.77 11.69
C PRO A 13 4.98 7.97 12.78
N ARG A 14 5.44 8.66 13.82
CA ARG A 14 6.09 8.08 15.00
C ARG A 14 5.11 7.62 16.08
N THR A 15 3.91 8.21 16.13
CA THR A 15 2.88 7.88 17.13
C THR A 15 1.97 6.74 16.66
N ALA A 16 1.36 6.03 17.61
CA ALA A 16 0.40 4.96 17.30
C ALA A 16 -0.80 5.48 16.49
N ARG A 17 -1.37 6.61 16.93
CA ARG A 17 -2.48 7.29 16.24
C ARG A 17 -2.12 7.71 14.81
N GLY A 18 -0.88 8.19 14.61
CA GLY A 18 -0.41 8.56 13.28
C GLY A 18 -0.31 7.34 12.35
N ARG A 19 0.20 6.21 12.86
CA ARG A 19 0.25 4.94 12.10
C ARG A 19 -1.13 4.43 11.74
N GLU A 20 -2.08 4.52 12.66
CA GLU A 20 -3.48 4.15 12.41
C GLU A 20 -4.11 5.01 11.31
N THR A 21 -3.86 6.33 11.35
CA THR A 21 -4.35 7.27 10.33
C THR A 21 -3.73 6.97 8.96
N LEU A 22 -2.42 6.69 8.91
CA LEU A 22 -1.74 6.28 7.69
C LEU A 22 -2.36 5.00 7.11
N ARG A 23 -2.64 4.00 7.95
CA ARG A 23 -3.30 2.75 7.51
C ARG A 23 -4.69 3.04 6.91
N LYS A 24 -5.51 3.84 7.59
CA LYS A 24 -6.84 4.25 7.11
C LYS A 24 -6.77 4.93 5.73
N LEU A 25 -5.78 5.81 5.53
CA LEU A 25 -5.58 6.48 4.24
C LEU A 25 -5.18 5.49 3.13
N LEU A 26 -4.28 4.54 3.42
CA LEU A 26 -3.87 3.52 2.44
C LEU A 26 -5.03 2.58 2.08
N ASP A 27 -5.80 2.12 3.05
CA ASP A 27 -6.96 1.25 2.81
C ASP A 27 -8.04 1.98 2.00
N ALA A 28 -8.30 3.26 2.33
CA ALA A 28 -9.23 4.09 1.57
C ALA A 28 -8.74 4.35 0.14
N ALA A 29 -7.42 4.56 -0.04
CA ALA A 29 -6.82 4.73 -1.36
C ALA A 29 -6.94 3.46 -2.20
N ALA A 30 -6.72 2.28 -1.60
CA ALA A 30 -6.89 1.01 -2.31
C ALA A 30 -8.31 0.84 -2.85
N ALA A 31 -9.33 1.13 -2.04
CA ALA A 31 -10.72 1.08 -2.47
C ALA A 31 -11.04 2.14 -3.54
N GLU A 32 -10.63 3.40 -3.34
CA GLU A 32 -10.92 4.48 -4.29
C GLU A 32 -10.26 4.23 -5.66
N PHE A 33 -8.98 3.84 -5.67
CA PHE A 33 -8.26 3.52 -6.90
C PHE A 33 -8.79 2.23 -7.56
N GLY A 34 -9.17 1.22 -6.78
CA GLY A 34 -9.75 -0.02 -7.31
C GLY A 34 -11.12 0.19 -7.95
N GLU A 35 -11.95 1.05 -7.37
CA GLU A 35 -13.31 1.33 -7.86
C GLU A 35 -13.33 2.30 -9.04
N ARG A 36 -12.48 3.34 -9.02
CA ARG A 36 -12.53 4.44 -10.01
C ARG A 36 -11.38 4.44 -11.01
N GLY A 37 -10.31 3.70 -10.74
CA GLY A 37 -9.04 3.85 -11.44
C GLY A 37 -8.26 5.08 -10.98
N PHE A 38 -6.99 5.15 -11.36
CA PHE A 38 -6.07 6.19 -10.89
C PHE A 38 -6.49 7.61 -11.30
N HIS A 39 -6.91 7.80 -12.55
CA HIS A 39 -7.22 9.13 -13.08
C HIS A 39 -8.46 9.75 -12.43
N GLU A 40 -9.55 8.98 -12.32
CA GLU A 40 -10.83 9.45 -11.75
C GLU A 40 -10.85 9.47 -10.21
N ALA A 41 -9.96 8.72 -9.54
CA ALA A 41 -9.82 8.81 -8.10
C ALA A 41 -9.38 10.21 -7.65
N SER A 42 -9.87 10.64 -6.48
CA SER A 42 -9.60 11.96 -5.93
C SER A 42 -9.10 11.89 -4.48
N ILE A 43 -8.22 12.84 -4.10
CA ILE A 43 -7.76 12.95 -2.70
C ILE A 43 -8.95 13.17 -1.76
N SER A 44 -9.93 13.98 -2.16
CA SER A 44 -11.15 14.20 -1.38
C SER A 44 -11.97 12.92 -1.18
N GLY A 45 -12.09 12.08 -2.22
CA GLY A 45 -12.71 10.76 -2.14
C GLY A 45 -12.02 9.85 -1.14
N ILE A 46 -10.68 9.77 -1.21
CA ILE A 46 -9.85 9.01 -0.27
C ILE A 46 -10.05 9.51 1.16
N THR A 47 -9.92 10.81 1.41
CA THR A 47 -10.01 11.36 2.76
C THR A 47 -11.39 11.18 3.38
N ARG A 48 -12.45 11.29 2.57
CA ARG A 48 -13.84 11.05 2.98
C ARG A 48 -14.02 9.59 3.39
N ARG A 49 -13.53 8.65 2.57
CA ARG A 49 -13.60 7.21 2.87
C ARG A 49 -12.77 6.83 4.11
N ALA A 50 -11.61 7.46 4.28
CA ALA A 50 -10.75 7.25 5.45
C ALA A 50 -11.30 7.86 6.76
N GLY A 51 -12.34 8.71 6.68
CA GLY A 51 -12.84 9.46 7.83
C GLY A 51 -11.83 10.49 8.36
N THR A 52 -11.03 11.07 7.48
CA THR A 52 -9.95 12.02 7.82
C THR A 52 -10.19 13.38 7.18
N ALA A 53 -9.71 14.45 7.82
CA ALA A 53 -9.75 15.78 7.23
C ALA A 53 -8.75 15.89 6.06
N LEU A 54 -9.06 16.73 5.07
CA LEU A 54 -8.19 16.96 3.91
C LEU A 54 -6.81 17.48 4.32
N GLY A 55 -6.72 18.37 5.32
CA GLY A 55 -5.44 18.83 5.86
C GLY A 55 -4.60 17.71 6.50
N SER A 56 -5.24 16.69 7.08
CA SER A 56 -4.55 15.53 7.63
C SER A 56 -3.85 14.71 6.54
N PHE A 57 -4.44 14.60 5.35
CA PHE A 57 -3.81 13.93 4.20
C PHE A 57 -2.44 14.52 3.88
N TYR A 58 -2.36 15.86 3.80
CA TYR A 58 -1.13 16.56 3.42
C TYR A 58 -0.02 16.47 4.48
N THR A 59 -0.36 16.04 5.70
CA THR A 59 0.64 15.67 6.73
C THR A 59 1.39 14.39 6.35
N TYR A 60 0.80 13.51 5.54
CA TYR A 60 1.39 12.22 5.12
C TYR A 60 1.84 12.22 3.66
N PHE A 61 1.08 12.84 2.75
CA PHE A 61 1.29 12.75 1.31
C PHE A 61 1.15 14.11 0.63
N ASP A 62 2.07 14.44 -0.28
CA ASP A 62 2.04 15.72 -1.00
C ASP A 62 1.12 15.69 -2.22
N SER A 63 0.76 14.50 -2.71
CA SER A 63 -0.03 14.34 -3.93
C SER A 63 -0.78 13.01 -3.98
N LYS A 64 -1.65 12.87 -4.99
CA LYS A 64 -2.32 11.61 -5.33
C LYS A 64 -1.31 10.54 -5.77
N ASP A 65 -0.27 10.92 -6.52
CA ASP A 65 0.83 10.03 -6.90
C ASP A 65 1.63 9.52 -5.70
N ALA A 66 1.84 10.37 -4.68
CA ALA A 66 2.58 10.00 -3.48
C ALA A 66 1.87 8.90 -2.68
N ILE A 67 0.55 9.02 -2.49
CA ILE A 67 -0.23 7.96 -1.82
C ILE A 67 -0.37 6.72 -2.69
N PHE A 68 -0.49 6.86 -4.01
CA PHE A 68 -0.53 5.71 -4.93
C PHE A 68 0.78 4.92 -4.88
N THR A 69 1.93 5.60 -4.94
CA THR A 69 3.25 4.97 -4.83
C THR A 69 3.42 4.29 -3.46
N ALA A 70 2.99 4.94 -2.38
CA ALA A 70 3.00 4.35 -1.05
C ALA A 70 2.13 3.09 -0.96
N LEU A 71 0.95 3.11 -1.57
CA LEU A 71 0.05 1.97 -1.63
C LEU A 71 0.66 0.81 -2.42
N VAL A 72 1.25 1.06 -3.60
CA VAL A 72 1.93 0.03 -4.39
C VAL A 72 3.06 -0.63 -3.59
N ARG A 73 3.83 0.18 -2.84
CA ARG A 73 4.89 -0.33 -1.95
C ARG A 73 4.32 -1.15 -0.78
N ASP A 74 3.25 -0.69 -0.15
CA ASP A 74 2.56 -1.41 0.93
C ASP A 74 2.05 -2.78 0.44
N MET A 75 1.37 -2.80 -0.71
CA MET A 75 0.88 -4.03 -1.32
C MET A 75 2.02 -4.97 -1.70
N SER A 76 3.08 -4.47 -2.33
CA SER A 76 4.27 -5.26 -2.68
C SER A 76 4.92 -5.89 -1.45
N ALA A 77 5.02 -5.16 -0.33
CA ALA A 77 5.56 -5.69 0.91
C ALA A 77 4.67 -6.80 1.51
N ARG A 78 3.34 -6.65 1.44
CA ARG A 78 2.38 -7.67 1.90
C ARG A 78 2.44 -8.93 1.05
N VAL A 79 2.56 -8.78 -0.27
CA VAL A 79 2.80 -9.90 -1.20
C VAL A 79 4.06 -10.65 -0.80
N ALA A 80 5.19 -9.94 -0.67
CA ALA A 80 6.48 -10.54 -0.34
C ALA A 80 6.43 -11.28 1.01
N THR A 81 5.77 -10.70 2.00
CA THR A 81 5.60 -11.31 3.33
C THR A 81 4.75 -12.58 3.27
N THR A 82 3.66 -12.56 2.49
CA THR A 82 2.77 -13.72 2.32
C THR A 82 3.46 -14.86 1.58
N ALA A 83 4.18 -14.54 0.49
CA ALA A 83 4.95 -15.52 -0.27
C ALA A 83 6.08 -16.14 0.57
N ALA A 84 6.80 -15.32 1.36
CA ALA A 84 7.83 -15.82 2.26
C ALA A 84 7.26 -16.71 3.36
N GLY A 85 6.09 -16.38 3.91
CA GLY A 85 5.42 -17.17 4.94
C GLY A 85 4.79 -18.48 4.44
N ALA A 86 4.58 -18.63 3.12
CA ALA A 86 4.05 -19.84 2.52
C ALA A 86 5.12 -20.94 2.34
N VAL A 87 6.40 -20.59 2.43
CA VAL A 87 7.51 -21.53 2.26
C VAL A 87 7.74 -22.30 3.56
N SER A 88 7.67 -23.63 3.50
CA SER A 88 7.88 -24.49 4.67
C SER A 88 9.36 -24.62 5.03
N GLU A 89 9.66 -24.73 6.32
CA GLU A 89 11.02 -25.05 6.78
C GLU A 89 11.44 -26.43 6.23
N GLY A 90 12.60 -26.48 5.57
CA GLY A 90 13.12 -27.70 4.93
C GLY A 90 12.73 -27.88 3.46
N SER A 91 11.89 -27.03 2.89
CA SER A 91 11.59 -27.05 1.46
C SER A 91 12.86 -26.86 0.62
N THR A 92 13.04 -27.69 -0.43
CA THR A 92 14.18 -27.63 -1.36
C THR A 92 13.84 -26.77 -2.59
N GLY A 93 14.83 -26.43 -3.43
CA GLY A 93 14.75 -25.37 -4.45
C GLY A 93 13.42 -25.27 -5.24
N LEU A 94 13.04 -26.32 -5.96
CA LEU A 94 11.80 -26.34 -6.75
C LEU A 94 10.53 -26.24 -5.88
N GLN A 95 10.58 -26.78 -4.66
CA GLN A 95 9.46 -26.79 -3.74
C GLN A 95 9.24 -25.43 -3.09
N ARG A 96 10.32 -24.75 -2.70
CA ARG A 96 10.26 -23.35 -2.23
C ARG A 96 9.69 -22.41 -3.29
N GLU A 97 10.14 -22.57 -4.53
CA GLU A 97 9.66 -21.75 -5.65
C GLU A 97 8.15 -21.95 -5.87
N ARG A 98 7.68 -23.21 -5.81
CA ARG A 98 6.26 -23.56 -5.95
C ARG A 98 5.42 -23.02 -4.81
N GLU A 99 5.91 -23.11 -3.57
CA GLU A 99 5.23 -22.62 -2.37
C GLU A 99 5.11 -21.09 -2.38
N ALA A 100 6.20 -20.39 -2.74
CA ALA A 100 6.21 -18.93 -2.89
C ALA A 100 5.26 -18.47 -4.00
N LEU A 101 5.30 -19.12 -5.18
CA LEU A 101 4.41 -18.81 -6.30
C LEU A 101 2.94 -19.09 -5.94
N SER A 102 2.65 -20.20 -5.24
CA SER A 102 1.30 -20.52 -4.78
C SER A 102 0.79 -19.47 -3.78
N GLY A 103 1.64 -19.03 -2.83
CA GLY A 103 1.31 -17.95 -1.89
C GLY A 103 1.02 -16.62 -2.60
N PHE A 104 1.83 -16.28 -3.61
CA PHE A 104 1.62 -15.11 -4.45
C PHE A 104 0.28 -15.18 -5.21
N LEU A 105 0.01 -16.29 -5.91
CA LEU A 105 -1.20 -16.46 -6.71
C LEU A 105 -2.46 -16.45 -5.86
N HIS A 106 -2.39 -16.99 -4.63
CA HIS A 106 -3.50 -16.93 -3.68
C HIS A 106 -3.76 -15.50 -3.19
N PHE A 107 -2.71 -14.70 -2.97
CA PHE A 107 -2.86 -13.30 -2.60
C PHE A 107 -3.47 -12.44 -3.72
N ALA A 108 -3.14 -12.76 -4.98
CA ALA A 108 -3.55 -11.97 -6.14
C ALA A 108 -4.96 -12.28 -6.67
N ARG A 109 -5.64 -13.30 -6.14
CA ARG A 109 -6.99 -13.71 -6.52
C ARG A 109 -8.04 -13.03 -5.66
#